data_AF-A0A1M7LL99-F1
#
_entry.id   AF-A0A1M7LL99-F1
#
_cell.length_a   1.000
_cell.length_b   1.000
_cell.length_c   1.000
_cell.angle_alpha   90.00
_cell.angle_beta   90.00
_cell.angle_gamma   90.00
#
_symmetry.space_group_name_H-M   'P 1'
#
loop_
_entity.id
_entity.type
_entity.pdbx_description
1 polymer ?
#
loop_
_entity_poly.entity_id
_entity_poly.type
_entity_poly.pdbx_seq_one_letter_code
_entity_poly.pdbx_strand_id
1 'polypeptide(L)'
;MPLALVLDTEISLGYPVSLQRNDTHELLETLYFKNQNQTDTQPWTTFDRIVEQKLQTCKQLQQNVLELTEKDFPDFDCNWEEAPITFSVIIELLKEDVVVLESSGNVSAAKLLGRFCNGNEAIATLTAEIVAKEQAYDPNQIKAEIVHIPESRTGNILKRPPLRLYEIPYLSHSGVSEAYQIGLDDLMVSIQNNTIILRSKKHNKIIVPCLSNAHNYASKSLPVYHFLCDLQGQNDKPIYSFDWGVLFSHYDHFPRVVYKKVILSKARWVVTADEISFLAQQSENVFFEVFSKWRTERELPQWVNWIQFDNTLLLDFDKEFGARLLINAVKKQPKIILEEFLFMENSAVSGAAQQTYTNQIILSFYKEKVT
;
A
#
# COMPACT_ATOMS: atom_id res chain seq x y z
N MET A 1 -29.28 1.60 -14.99
CA MET A 1 -28.84 1.23 -16.35
C MET A 1 -28.00 -0.04 -16.29
N PRO A 2 -27.92 -0.86 -17.35
CA PRO A 2 -27.00 -2.01 -17.38
C PRO A 2 -25.54 -1.57 -17.19
N LEU A 3 -24.76 -2.31 -16.40
CA LEU A 3 -23.36 -1.98 -16.11
C LEU A 3 -22.52 -1.84 -17.39
N ALA A 4 -22.63 -2.82 -18.29
CA ALA A 4 -21.89 -2.83 -19.56
C ALA A 4 -22.16 -1.59 -20.42
N LEU A 5 -23.41 -1.10 -20.44
CA LEU A 5 -23.77 0.11 -21.17
C LEU A 5 -23.16 1.37 -20.54
N VAL A 6 -23.16 1.46 -19.21
CA VAL A 6 -22.63 2.65 -18.50
C VAL A 6 -21.12 2.80 -18.73
N LEU A 7 -20.38 1.69 -18.69
CA LEU A 7 -18.92 1.67 -18.79
C LEU A 7 -18.39 1.59 -20.23
N ASP A 8 -19.27 1.57 -21.22
CA ASP A 8 -18.87 1.58 -22.62
C ASP A 8 -18.19 2.91 -22.97
N THR A 9 -17.02 2.83 -23.61
CA THR A 9 -16.20 4.01 -23.96
C THR A 9 -16.65 4.68 -25.24
N GLU A 10 -17.36 3.98 -26.14
CA GLU A 10 -17.79 4.52 -27.43
C GLU A 10 -19.16 5.20 -27.31
N ILE A 11 -20.05 4.65 -26.49
CA ILE A 11 -21.45 5.11 -26.41
C ILE A 11 -21.85 5.69 -25.05
N SER A 12 -20.95 5.73 -24.07
CA SER A 12 -21.23 6.18 -22.70
C SER A 12 -19.99 6.81 -22.02
N LEU A 13 -19.93 6.78 -20.69
CA LEU A 13 -18.97 7.49 -19.85
C LEU A 13 -17.55 6.90 -19.89
N GLY A 14 -17.41 5.60 -20.17
CA GLY A 14 -16.16 4.88 -19.92
C GLY A 14 -15.77 4.83 -18.43
N TYR A 15 -14.66 4.15 -18.11
CA TYR A 15 -14.07 4.17 -16.76
C TYR A 15 -12.58 3.81 -16.77
N PRO A 16 -11.74 4.48 -15.96
CA PRO A 16 -12.01 5.69 -15.17
C PRO A 16 -12.31 6.93 -16.02
N VAL A 17 -13.25 7.77 -15.58
CA VAL A 17 -13.72 8.98 -16.31
C VAL A 17 -12.62 10.05 -16.42
N SER A 18 -11.64 10.05 -15.50
CA SER A 18 -10.55 11.03 -15.42
C SER A 18 -9.31 10.67 -16.24
N LEU A 19 -9.24 9.44 -16.76
CA LEU A 19 -8.29 9.16 -17.83
C LEU A 19 -8.89 9.77 -19.10
N GLN A 20 -8.50 11.01 -19.38
CA GLN A 20 -8.24 11.40 -20.76
C GLN A 20 -7.15 10.45 -21.31
N ARG A 21 -7.50 9.18 -21.52
CA ARG A 21 -7.05 8.54 -22.74
C ARG A 21 -7.73 9.40 -23.79
N ASN A 22 -6.98 10.38 -24.32
CA ASN A 22 -7.21 10.83 -25.68
C ASN A 22 -7.63 9.58 -26.44
N ASP A 23 -8.78 9.59 -27.09
CA ASP A 23 -9.13 8.53 -28.02
C ASP A 23 -7.93 8.35 -28.95
N THR A 24 -7.06 7.40 -28.63
CA THR A 24 -5.85 7.15 -29.38
C THR A 24 -6.33 6.29 -30.53
N HIS A 25 -6.96 6.97 -31.49
CA HIS A 25 -6.80 6.57 -32.87
C HIS A 25 -5.28 6.41 -33.07
N GLU A 26 -4.83 5.30 -33.65
CA GLU A 26 -3.40 4.97 -33.86
C GLU A 26 -2.58 6.15 -34.43
N LEU A 27 -3.24 7.06 -35.15
CA LEU A 27 -2.70 8.28 -35.73
C LEU A 27 -2.36 9.38 -34.70
N LEU A 28 -3.08 9.47 -33.58
CA LEU A 28 -2.94 10.51 -32.56
C LEU A 28 -1.90 10.18 -31.48
N GLU A 29 -1.42 8.94 -31.39
CA GLU A 29 -0.36 8.54 -30.45
C GLU A 29 0.98 9.28 -30.70
N THR A 30 1.18 9.79 -31.91
CA THR A 30 2.39 10.54 -32.28
C THR A 30 2.38 12.01 -31.82
N LEU A 31 1.23 12.53 -31.37
CA LEU A 31 1.09 13.92 -30.96
C LEU A 31 1.15 14.03 -29.42
N TYR A 32 2.37 14.15 -28.90
CA TYR A 32 2.62 14.47 -27.49
C TYR A 32 2.29 15.95 -27.23
N PHE A 33 1.07 16.21 -26.75
CA PHE A 33 0.73 17.51 -26.18
C PHE A 33 1.31 17.62 -24.76
N LYS A 34 2.48 18.26 -24.63
CA LYS A 34 2.96 18.72 -23.32
C LYS A 34 1.99 19.79 -22.81
N ASN A 35 1.21 19.49 -21.79
CA ASN A 35 0.56 20.51 -20.99
C ASN A 35 1.66 21.42 -20.42
N GLN A 36 1.79 22.62 -20.98
CA GLN A 36 2.68 23.64 -20.46
C GLN A 36 1.97 24.38 -19.31
N ASN A 37 2.68 24.50 -18.20
CA ASN A 37 2.37 25.38 -17.06
C ASN A 37 1.17 24.99 -16.18
N GLN A 38 1.23 23.82 -15.54
CA GLN A 38 0.67 23.73 -14.19
C GLN A 38 1.72 24.29 -13.23
N THR A 39 1.38 25.37 -12.54
CA THR A 39 2.10 25.75 -11.33
C THR A 39 1.86 24.62 -10.33
N ASP A 40 2.90 23.85 -10.02
CA ASP A 40 2.82 22.79 -9.00
C ASP A 40 2.60 23.44 -7.62
N THR A 41 1.33 23.70 -7.29
CA THR A 41 0.96 24.06 -5.94
C THR A 41 1.02 22.78 -5.11
N GLN A 42 1.99 22.67 -4.20
CA GLN A 42 2.00 21.62 -3.18
C GLN A 42 1.17 22.10 -1.98
N PRO A 43 -0.09 21.64 -1.79
CA PRO A 43 -0.86 22.01 -0.62
C PRO A 43 -0.29 21.32 0.63
N TRP A 44 -0.11 22.09 1.70
CA TRP A 44 0.28 21.56 3.01
C TRP A 44 -0.95 21.40 3.89
N THR A 45 -1.12 20.22 4.46
CA THR A 45 -2.16 19.92 5.44
C THR A 45 -1.78 20.39 6.85
N THR A 46 -2.72 20.35 7.78
CA THR A 46 -2.43 20.58 9.21
C THR A 46 -1.46 19.55 9.75
N PHE A 47 -1.59 18.29 9.32
CA PHE A 47 -0.68 17.21 9.70
C PHE A 47 0.76 17.49 9.24
N ASP A 48 0.96 17.92 7.99
CA ASP A 48 2.29 18.24 7.46
C ASP A 48 2.99 19.32 8.29
N ARG A 49 2.25 20.36 8.72
CA ARG A 49 2.79 21.44 9.55
C ARG A 49 3.21 20.97 10.94
N ILE A 50 2.40 20.12 11.58
CA ILE A 50 2.72 19.55 12.91
C ILE A 50 4.00 18.71 12.81
N VAL A 51 4.05 17.81 11.83
CA VAL A 51 5.19 16.92 11.61
C VAL A 51 6.45 17.70 11.24
N GLU A 52 6.34 18.75 10.42
CA GLU A 52 7.46 19.62 10.08
C GLU A 52 8.03 20.35 11.31
N GLN A 53 7.18 20.94 12.14
CA GLN A 53 7.62 21.63 13.37
C GLN A 53 8.36 20.68 14.31
N LYS A 54 7.85 19.44 14.47
CA LYS A 54 8.50 18.38 15.24
C LYS A 54 9.83 17.98 14.62
N LEU A 55 9.89 17.80 13.31
CA LEU A 55 11.12 17.49 12.57
C LEU A 55 12.20 18.56 12.78
N GLN A 56 11.83 19.85 12.69
CA GLN A 56 12.76 20.95 12.93
C GLN A 56 13.26 20.96 14.38
N THR A 57 12.39 20.69 15.34
CA THR A 57 12.75 20.58 16.76
C THR A 57 13.75 19.45 16.98
N CYS A 58 13.51 18.26 16.41
CA CYS A 58 14.43 17.13 16.47
C CYS A 58 15.80 17.50 15.89
N LYS A 59 15.85 18.22 14.75
CA LYS A 59 17.10 18.68 14.14
C LYS A 59 17.86 19.67 15.03
N GLN A 60 17.16 20.62 15.67
CA GLN A 60 17.79 21.58 16.58
C GLN A 60 18.37 20.91 17.82
N LEU A 61 17.69 19.87 18.33
CA LEU A 61 18.10 19.12 19.52
C LEU A 61 19.00 17.92 19.22
N GLN A 62 19.38 17.70 17.96
CA GLN A 62 20.16 16.55 17.50
C GLN A 62 19.56 15.20 17.96
N GLN A 63 18.23 15.09 17.86
CA GLN A 63 17.49 13.88 18.21
C GLN A 63 17.19 13.04 16.97
N ASN A 64 17.39 11.73 17.10
CA ASN A 64 17.14 10.75 16.03
C ASN A 64 15.74 10.12 16.10
N VAL A 65 14.94 10.55 17.08
CA VAL A 65 13.58 10.07 17.32
C VAL A 65 12.64 11.27 17.44
N LEU A 66 11.57 11.23 16.65
CA LEU A 66 10.44 12.15 16.69
C LEU A 66 9.27 11.46 17.39
N GLU A 67 8.93 11.93 18.58
CA GLU A 67 7.79 11.42 19.34
C GLU A 67 6.52 12.22 19.02
N LEU A 68 5.50 11.49 18.56
CA LEU A 68 4.14 11.97 18.41
C LEU A 68 3.31 11.55 19.62
N THR A 69 2.43 12.44 20.05
CA THR A 69 1.52 12.27 21.17
C THR A 69 0.13 12.77 20.79
N GLU A 70 -0.89 12.38 21.57
CA GLU A 70 -2.26 12.84 21.36
C GLU A 70 -2.39 14.38 21.48
N LYS A 71 -1.52 15.01 22.27
CA LYS A 71 -1.49 16.47 22.45
C LYS A 71 -1.10 17.22 21.17
N ASP A 72 -0.42 16.55 20.25
CA ASP A 72 -0.02 17.14 18.97
C ASP A 72 -1.21 17.26 18.01
N PHE A 73 -2.30 16.52 18.26
CA PHE A 73 -3.50 16.46 17.42
C PHE A 73 -4.76 16.79 18.25
N PRO A 74 -4.91 18.03 18.73
CA PRO A 74 -6.04 18.42 19.59
C PRO A 74 -7.40 18.33 18.88
N ASP A 75 -7.41 18.50 17.56
CA ASP A 75 -8.61 18.46 16.71
C ASP A 75 -8.86 17.07 16.10
N PHE A 76 -8.19 16.02 16.60
CA PHE A 76 -8.35 14.66 16.08
C PHE A 76 -9.76 14.13 16.38
N ASP A 77 -10.53 13.86 15.32
CA ASP A 77 -11.82 13.18 15.41
C ASP A 77 -11.63 11.66 15.31
N CYS A 78 -12.03 10.94 16.37
CA CYS A 78 -11.93 9.49 16.46
C CYS A 78 -13.19 8.80 15.89
N ASN A 79 -13.74 9.31 14.78
CA ASN A 79 -14.90 8.70 14.15
C ASN A 79 -14.49 7.53 13.22
N TRP A 80 -14.87 6.31 13.63
CA TRP A 80 -14.64 5.07 12.87
C TRP A 80 -15.84 4.64 12.03
N GLU A 81 -16.87 5.49 11.87
CA GLU A 81 -18.08 5.17 11.09
C GLU A 81 -17.76 4.77 9.65
N GLU A 82 -16.85 5.49 9.00
CA GLU A 82 -16.41 5.25 7.62
C GLU A 82 -15.22 4.29 7.55
N ALA A 83 -14.73 3.72 8.66
CA ALA A 83 -13.66 2.75 8.58
C ALA A 83 -14.13 1.43 7.93
N PRO A 84 -13.25 0.71 7.20
CA PRO A 84 -13.59 -0.57 6.61
C PRO A 84 -14.09 -1.55 7.67
N ILE A 85 -15.03 -2.41 7.29
CA ILE A 85 -15.58 -3.44 8.18
C ILE A 85 -14.47 -4.35 8.69
N THR A 86 -13.53 -4.71 7.82
CA THR A 86 -12.28 -5.36 8.21
C THR A 86 -11.11 -4.75 7.45
N PHE A 87 -9.93 -4.75 8.06
CA PHE A 87 -8.69 -4.30 7.42
C PHE A 87 -7.50 -5.07 7.97
N SER A 88 -6.41 -5.06 7.21
CA SER A 88 -5.15 -5.67 7.64
C SER A 88 -4.10 -4.61 7.96
N VAL A 89 -3.21 -4.97 8.88
CA VAL A 89 -2.00 -4.22 9.21
C VAL A 89 -0.82 -5.17 9.14
N ILE A 90 0.24 -4.79 8.44
CA ILE A 90 1.52 -5.49 8.45
C ILE A 90 2.42 -4.79 9.46
N ILE A 91 2.92 -5.58 10.40
CA ILE A 91 3.87 -5.11 11.40
C ILE A 91 5.17 -5.92 11.36
N GLU A 92 6.23 -5.33 11.87
CA GLU A 92 7.42 -6.05 12.34
C GLU A 92 7.41 -6.06 13.87
N LEU A 93 7.78 -7.19 14.46
CA LEU A 93 7.93 -7.32 15.91
C LEU A 93 9.41 -7.34 16.29
N LEU A 94 9.77 -6.41 17.16
CA LEU A 94 11.10 -6.30 17.77
C LEU A 94 11.05 -6.75 19.25
N LYS A 95 12.22 -6.90 19.88
CA LYS A 95 12.34 -7.18 21.31
C LYS A 95 11.55 -6.17 22.15
N GLU A 96 11.19 -6.56 23.38
CA GLU A 96 10.46 -5.73 24.34
C GLU A 96 9.07 -5.25 23.87
N ASP A 97 8.47 -6.04 22.97
CA ASP A 97 7.17 -5.80 22.35
C ASP A 97 7.09 -4.46 21.60
N VAL A 98 8.21 -4.01 21.03
CA VAL A 98 8.24 -2.85 20.13
C VAL A 98 7.69 -3.27 18.77
N VAL A 99 6.69 -2.54 18.30
CA VAL A 99 5.99 -2.81 17.04
C VAL A 99 6.43 -1.78 16.01
N VAL A 100 6.79 -2.23 14.81
CA VAL A 100 7.02 -1.34 13.67
C VAL A 100 5.84 -1.47 12.71
N LEU A 101 5.23 -0.35 12.34
CA LEU A 101 4.13 -0.31 11.39
C LEU A 101 4.70 -0.22 9.97
N GLU A 102 4.60 -1.30 9.20
CA GLU A 102 5.05 -1.32 7.80
C GLU A 102 3.98 -0.80 6.86
N SER A 103 2.75 -1.30 7.03
CA SER A 103 1.60 -0.82 6.28
C SER A 103 0.33 -1.06 7.05
N SER A 104 -0.60 -0.13 6.97
CA SER A 104 -1.98 -0.31 7.39
C SER A 104 -2.90 -0.08 6.22
N GLY A 105 -4.06 -0.69 6.31
CA GLY A 105 -5.15 -0.42 5.39
C GLY A 105 -5.39 -1.54 4.40
N ASN A 106 -6.65 -1.62 4.04
CA ASN A 106 -7.27 -2.28 2.91
C ASN A 106 -8.76 -2.31 3.24
N VAL A 107 -9.58 -2.48 2.22
CA VAL A 107 -11.04 -2.52 2.36
C VAL A 107 -11.54 -3.88 2.91
N SER A 108 -10.65 -4.87 2.93
CA SER A 108 -10.89 -6.20 3.47
C SER A 108 -9.60 -6.80 4.01
N ALA A 109 -9.67 -7.41 5.19
CA ALA A 109 -8.56 -8.14 5.79
C ALA A 109 -8.21 -9.44 5.03
N ALA A 110 -9.14 -9.96 4.23
CA ALA A 110 -8.93 -11.17 3.43
C ALA A 110 -7.96 -10.94 2.25
N LYS A 111 -7.73 -9.68 1.84
CA LYS A 111 -6.98 -9.32 0.64
C LYS A 111 -5.56 -9.90 0.59
N LEU A 112 -4.85 -9.85 1.72
CA LEU A 112 -3.47 -10.35 1.79
C LEU A 112 -3.40 -11.87 2.06
N LEU A 113 -4.45 -12.43 2.66
CA LEU A 113 -4.48 -13.82 3.12
C LEU A 113 -4.94 -14.80 2.03
N GLY A 114 -5.75 -14.35 1.07
CA GLY A 114 -6.39 -15.22 0.07
C GLY A 114 -5.43 -16.16 -0.68
N ARG A 115 -4.23 -15.68 -1.04
CA ARG A 115 -3.23 -16.49 -1.76
C ARG A 115 -2.67 -17.66 -0.95
N PHE A 116 -2.72 -17.57 0.38
CA PHE A 116 -2.17 -18.57 1.30
C PHE A 116 -3.19 -19.64 1.69
N CYS A 117 -4.48 -19.42 1.40
CA CYS A 117 -5.57 -20.32 1.78
C CYS A 117 -5.44 -21.72 1.15
N ASN A 118 -4.83 -21.83 -0.03
CA ASN A 118 -4.60 -23.14 -0.66
C ASN A 118 -3.46 -23.95 -0.01
N GLY A 119 -2.56 -23.29 0.73
CA GLY A 119 -1.36 -23.91 1.29
C GLY A 119 -1.41 -24.11 2.80
N ASN A 120 -2.40 -23.53 3.49
CA ASN A 120 -2.52 -23.58 4.94
C ASN A 120 -3.98 -23.48 5.39
N GLU A 121 -4.48 -24.55 6.02
CA GLU A 121 -5.87 -24.67 6.48
C GLU A 121 -6.22 -23.68 7.60
N ALA A 122 -5.28 -23.37 8.49
CA ALA A 122 -5.51 -22.38 9.55
C ALA A 122 -5.69 -20.97 8.96
N ILE A 123 -4.91 -20.62 7.92
CA ILE A 123 -5.09 -19.34 7.20
C ILE A 123 -6.41 -19.34 6.41
N ALA A 124 -6.79 -20.46 5.81
CA ALA A 124 -8.08 -20.58 5.12
C ALA A 124 -9.25 -20.38 6.10
N THR A 125 -9.17 -20.98 7.29
CA THR A 125 -10.17 -20.84 8.36
C THR A 125 -10.28 -19.39 8.83
N LEU A 126 -9.16 -18.75 9.15
CA LEU A 126 -9.12 -17.33 9.53
C LEU A 126 -9.72 -16.43 8.43
N THR A 127 -9.38 -16.70 7.17
CA THR A 127 -9.91 -15.93 6.03
C THR A 127 -11.42 -16.11 5.89
N ALA A 128 -11.94 -17.33 6.09
CA ALA A 128 -13.37 -17.59 6.09
C ALA A 128 -14.10 -16.86 7.24
N GLU A 129 -13.50 -16.79 8.43
CA GLU A 129 -14.03 -16.03 9.57
C GLU A 129 -14.11 -14.52 9.25
N ILE A 130 -13.06 -13.95 8.63
CA ILE A 130 -13.03 -12.56 8.19
C ILE A 130 -14.17 -12.28 7.20
N VAL A 131 -14.32 -13.11 6.18
CA VAL A 131 -15.36 -12.94 5.16
C VAL A 131 -16.77 -13.09 5.76
N ALA A 132 -16.94 -14.01 6.71
CA ALA A 132 -18.19 -14.17 7.43
C ALA A 132 -18.55 -12.92 8.27
N LYS A 133 -17.57 -12.33 8.96
CA LYS A 133 -17.75 -11.05 9.68
C LYS A 133 -18.16 -9.92 8.74
N GLU A 134 -17.51 -9.83 7.58
CA GLU A 134 -17.86 -8.85 6.56
C GLU A 134 -19.31 -9.01 6.08
N GLN A 135 -19.75 -10.24 5.80
CA GLN A 135 -21.11 -10.51 5.34
C GLN A 135 -22.17 -10.29 6.43
N ALA A 136 -21.84 -10.56 7.70
CA ALA A 136 -22.74 -10.36 8.82
C ALA A 136 -22.99 -8.87 9.15
N TYR A 137 -22.09 -7.98 8.75
CA TYR A 137 -22.21 -6.55 9.04
C TYR A 137 -23.45 -5.92 8.38
N ASP A 138 -23.74 -6.30 7.13
CA ASP A 138 -24.99 -6.00 6.43
C ASP A 138 -25.54 -7.22 5.67
N PRO A 139 -26.50 -7.96 6.25
CA PRO A 139 -27.07 -9.16 5.62
C PRO A 139 -28.04 -8.85 4.46
N ASN A 140 -28.42 -7.59 4.25
CA ASN A 140 -29.32 -7.21 3.17
C ASN A 140 -28.59 -7.08 1.83
N GLN A 141 -27.26 -6.97 1.86
CA GLN A 141 -26.41 -6.88 0.68
C GLN A 141 -25.71 -8.21 0.39
N ILE A 142 -25.46 -8.47 -0.89
CA ILE A 142 -24.66 -9.62 -1.32
C ILE A 142 -23.21 -9.13 -1.50
N LYS A 143 -22.28 -9.68 -0.71
CA LYS A 143 -20.85 -9.52 -0.97
C LYS A 143 -20.42 -10.58 -1.97
N ALA A 144 -19.99 -10.16 -3.16
CA ALA A 144 -19.63 -11.07 -4.24
C ALA A 144 -18.15 -10.94 -4.61
N GLU A 145 -17.46 -12.07 -4.67
CA GLU A 145 -16.03 -12.10 -5.02
C GLU A 145 -15.84 -11.85 -6.51
N ILE A 146 -14.98 -10.90 -6.88
CA ILE A 146 -14.60 -10.68 -8.28
C ILE A 146 -13.59 -11.76 -8.70
N VAL A 147 -13.94 -12.56 -9.70
CA VAL A 147 -13.07 -13.60 -10.23
C VAL A 147 -12.56 -13.19 -11.60
N HIS A 148 -11.31 -12.72 -11.63
CA HIS A 148 -10.64 -12.25 -12.83
C HIS A 148 -9.20 -12.76 -12.88
N ILE A 149 -8.73 -13.13 -14.07
CA ILE A 149 -7.35 -13.48 -14.34
C ILE A 149 -6.76 -12.38 -15.25
N PRO A 150 -6.02 -11.41 -14.69
CA PRO A 150 -5.18 -10.50 -15.49
C PRO A 150 -4.08 -11.27 -16.24
N GLU A 151 -3.47 -10.63 -17.24
CA GLU A 151 -2.49 -11.24 -18.15
C GLU A 151 -1.32 -11.99 -17.46
N SER A 152 -0.69 -12.87 -18.25
CA SER A 152 0.06 -14.12 -17.98
C SER A 152 1.02 -14.28 -16.79
N ARG A 153 1.32 -13.26 -15.97
CA ARG A 153 2.34 -13.33 -14.90
C ARG A 153 1.82 -13.28 -13.46
N THR A 154 0.51 -13.23 -13.25
CA THR A 154 -0.09 -12.97 -11.92
C THR A 154 -0.79 -14.18 -11.29
N GLY A 155 -0.78 -15.36 -11.91
CA GLY A 155 -1.50 -16.55 -11.42
C GLY A 155 -1.21 -16.95 -9.97
N ASN A 156 0.03 -16.78 -9.50
CA ASN A 156 0.43 -17.10 -8.12
C ASN A 156 -0.13 -16.12 -7.06
N ILE A 157 -0.54 -14.91 -7.48
CA ILE A 157 -1.12 -13.90 -6.59
C ILE A 157 -2.64 -14.11 -6.48
N LEU A 158 -3.25 -14.69 -7.53
CA LEU A 158 -4.71 -14.77 -7.69
C LEU A 158 -5.31 -16.09 -7.20
N LYS A 159 -4.51 -17.17 -7.19
CA LYS A 159 -4.98 -18.52 -6.86
C LYS A 159 -5.45 -18.61 -5.42
N ARG A 160 -6.76 -18.73 -5.23
CA ARG A 160 -7.44 -18.87 -3.93
C ARG A 160 -8.64 -19.81 -4.07
N PRO A 161 -9.05 -20.50 -2.99
CA PRO A 161 -10.33 -21.21 -3.00
C PRO A 161 -11.49 -20.21 -3.07
N PRO A 162 -12.72 -20.65 -3.40
CA PRO A 162 -13.91 -19.83 -3.22
C PRO A 162 -14.06 -19.41 -1.76
N LEU A 163 -14.08 -18.11 -1.50
CA LEU A 163 -14.16 -17.56 -0.13
C LEU A 163 -15.55 -16.97 0.19
N ARG A 164 -16.32 -16.60 -0.84
CA ARG A 164 -17.69 -16.05 -0.71
C ARG A 164 -18.68 -16.96 -1.42
N LEU A 165 -19.92 -16.88 -0.96
CA LEU A 165 -21.01 -17.65 -1.56
C LEU A 165 -21.24 -17.25 -3.03
N TYR A 166 -21.20 -15.94 -3.31
CA TYR A 166 -21.42 -15.40 -4.65
C TYR A 166 -20.12 -14.95 -5.31
N GLU A 167 -20.02 -15.16 -6.61
CA GLU A 167 -18.90 -14.69 -7.43
C GLU A 167 -19.40 -13.88 -8.63
N ILE A 168 -18.61 -12.90 -9.06
CA ILE A 168 -18.77 -12.15 -10.31
C ILE A 168 -17.62 -12.59 -11.24
N PRO A 169 -17.86 -13.58 -12.13
CA PRO A 169 -16.84 -14.04 -13.05
C PRO A 169 -16.61 -13.01 -14.16
N TYR A 170 -15.37 -12.62 -14.39
CA TYR A 170 -14.98 -11.71 -15.46
C TYR A 170 -13.74 -12.21 -16.18
N LEU A 171 -13.94 -12.70 -17.42
CA LEU A 171 -12.88 -13.31 -18.24
C LEU A 171 -12.13 -14.43 -17.48
N SER A 172 -12.86 -15.18 -16.66
CA SER A 172 -12.33 -16.27 -15.84
C SER A 172 -13.44 -17.26 -15.48
N HIS A 173 -13.06 -18.44 -15.01
CA HIS A 173 -13.99 -19.45 -14.50
C HIS A 173 -14.24 -19.25 -13.01
N SER A 174 -15.52 -19.27 -12.64
CA SER A 174 -15.97 -19.28 -11.25
C SER A 174 -15.64 -20.61 -10.56
N GLY A 175 -15.37 -20.55 -9.27
CA GLY A 175 -15.24 -21.72 -8.41
C GLY A 175 -16.54 -22.15 -7.71
N VAL A 176 -17.64 -21.40 -7.88
CA VAL A 176 -18.96 -21.72 -7.32
C VAL A 176 -19.94 -22.23 -8.38
N SER A 177 -21.02 -22.90 -7.95
CA SER A 177 -22.06 -23.37 -8.87
C SER A 177 -22.80 -22.21 -9.54
N GLU A 178 -23.34 -22.42 -10.74
CA GLU A 178 -24.04 -21.41 -11.56
C GLU A 178 -25.14 -20.63 -10.81
N ALA A 179 -25.82 -21.27 -9.85
CA ALA A 179 -26.85 -20.61 -9.03
C ALA A 179 -26.33 -19.39 -8.25
N TYR A 180 -25.03 -19.37 -7.91
CA TYR A 180 -24.36 -18.32 -7.15
C TYR A 180 -23.42 -17.44 -7.99
N GLN A 181 -23.44 -17.61 -9.31
CA GLN A 181 -22.69 -16.73 -10.21
C GLN A 181 -23.56 -15.53 -10.59
N ILE A 182 -22.97 -14.34 -10.52
CA ILE A 182 -23.60 -13.07 -10.92
C ILE A 182 -22.92 -12.61 -12.22
N GLY A 183 -23.61 -12.80 -13.33
CA GLY A 183 -23.15 -12.35 -14.65
C GLY A 183 -23.12 -10.83 -14.76
N LEU A 184 -22.25 -10.29 -15.62
CA LEU A 184 -22.17 -8.84 -15.86
C LEU A 184 -23.46 -8.27 -16.47
N ASP A 185 -24.17 -9.07 -17.25
CA ASP A 185 -25.46 -8.73 -17.84
C ASP A 185 -26.58 -8.63 -16.79
N ASP A 186 -26.40 -9.23 -15.62
CA ASP A 186 -27.32 -9.15 -14.48
C ASP A 186 -27.11 -7.86 -13.65
N LEU A 187 -25.94 -7.23 -13.76
CA LEU A 187 -25.56 -6.07 -12.97
C LEU A 187 -26.14 -4.77 -13.54
N MET A 188 -26.81 -4.02 -12.66
CA MET A 188 -27.41 -2.72 -12.95
C MET A 188 -26.80 -1.65 -12.04
N VAL A 189 -26.50 -0.49 -12.62
CA VAL A 189 -25.96 0.68 -11.91
C VAL A 189 -27.02 1.78 -11.81
N SER A 190 -27.09 2.42 -10.66
CA SER A 190 -27.88 3.63 -10.39
C SER A 190 -27.14 4.52 -9.40
N ILE A 191 -27.54 5.79 -9.30
CA ILE A 191 -27.02 6.71 -8.28
C ILE A 191 -28.17 7.04 -7.33
N GLN A 192 -27.90 6.96 -6.03
CA GLN A 192 -28.82 7.36 -4.98
C GLN A 192 -28.04 8.12 -3.91
N ASN A 193 -28.48 9.34 -3.56
CA ASN A 193 -27.83 10.18 -2.55
C ASN A 193 -26.31 10.35 -2.78
N ASN A 194 -25.90 10.59 -4.03
CA ASN A 194 -24.49 10.68 -4.46
C ASN A 194 -23.65 9.40 -4.27
N THR A 195 -24.27 8.26 -4.00
CA THR A 195 -23.60 6.95 -3.91
C THR A 195 -23.96 6.09 -5.12
N ILE A 196 -22.98 5.35 -5.63
CA ILE A 196 -23.20 4.38 -6.71
C ILE A 196 -23.79 3.11 -6.12
N ILE A 197 -24.94 2.69 -6.65
CA ILE A 197 -25.63 1.46 -6.26
C ILE A 197 -25.49 0.45 -7.39
N LEU A 198 -24.82 -0.66 -7.12
CA LEU A 198 -24.74 -1.84 -7.97
C LEU A 198 -25.80 -2.85 -7.51
N ARG A 199 -26.71 -3.27 -8.38
CA ARG A 199 -27.81 -4.20 -8.05
C ARG A 199 -27.88 -5.34 -9.06
N SER A 200 -28.14 -6.55 -8.57
CA SER A 200 -28.48 -7.71 -9.42
C SER A 200 -29.96 -7.68 -9.80
N LYS A 201 -30.30 -7.90 -11.08
CA LYS A 201 -31.70 -8.04 -11.52
C LYS A 201 -32.30 -9.34 -10.97
N LYS A 202 -31.58 -10.45 -11.10
CA LYS A 202 -31.99 -11.80 -10.70
C LYS A 202 -32.27 -11.89 -9.20
N HIS A 203 -31.38 -11.34 -8.37
CA HIS A 203 -31.47 -11.45 -6.92
C HIS A 203 -32.24 -10.28 -6.27
N ASN A 204 -32.46 -9.19 -7.00
CA ASN A 204 -33.05 -7.96 -6.49
C ASN A 204 -32.38 -7.44 -5.21
N LYS A 205 -31.05 -7.56 -5.13
CA LYS A 205 -30.23 -7.13 -4.00
C LYS A 205 -29.07 -6.25 -4.47
N ILE A 206 -28.63 -5.38 -3.57
CA ILE A 206 -27.39 -4.61 -3.72
C ILE A 206 -26.23 -5.60 -3.71
N ILE A 207 -25.31 -5.41 -4.65
CA ILE A 207 -24.09 -6.19 -4.80
C ILE A 207 -22.91 -5.31 -4.38
N VAL A 208 -22.13 -5.78 -3.42
CA VAL A 208 -20.83 -5.19 -3.06
C VAL A 208 -19.75 -6.10 -3.63
N PRO A 209 -19.03 -5.69 -4.69
CA PRO A 209 -17.92 -6.45 -5.19
C PRO A 209 -16.79 -6.51 -4.15
N CYS A 210 -16.09 -7.63 -4.07
CA CYS A 210 -14.98 -7.83 -3.14
C CYS A 210 -13.77 -8.43 -3.86
N LEU A 211 -12.57 -8.02 -3.44
CA LEU A 211 -11.31 -8.55 -3.97
C LEU A 211 -10.43 -9.11 -2.84
N SER A 212 -10.39 -10.44 -2.71
CA SER A 212 -9.61 -11.14 -1.70
C SER A 212 -8.21 -11.53 -2.19
N ASN A 213 -7.57 -10.64 -2.95
CA ASN A 213 -6.19 -10.82 -3.41
C ASN A 213 -5.46 -9.48 -3.54
N ALA A 214 -4.13 -9.52 -3.47
CA ALA A 214 -3.28 -8.34 -3.49
C ALA A 214 -2.99 -7.81 -4.92
N HIS A 215 -3.90 -8.00 -5.89
CA HIS A 215 -3.70 -7.46 -7.23
C HIS A 215 -3.82 -5.93 -7.23
N ASN A 216 -2.80 -5.26 -7.78
CA ASN A 216 -2.83 -3.82 -7.98
C ASN A 216 -3.63 -3.47 -9.24
N TYR A 217 -4.96 -3.47 -9.11
CA TYR A 217 -5.88 -3.20 -10.20
C TYR A 217 -5.88 -1.74 -10.69
N ALA A 218 -5.22 -0.82 -9.99
CA ALA A 218 -5.15 0.58 -10.43
C ALA A 218 -4.29 0.74 -11.70
N SER A 219 -3.35 -0.18 -11.95
CA SER A 219 -2.45 -0.15 -13.11
C SER A 219 -2.95 -1.09 -14.21
N LYS A 220 -3.21 -0.54 -15.40
CA LYS A 220 -3.44 -1.30 -16.65
C LYS A 220 -4.50 -2.41 -16.55
N SER A 221 -5.59 -2.16 -15.83
CA SER A 221 -6.73 -3.07 -15.74
C SER A 221 -7.82 -2.75 -16.75
N LEU A 222 -8.68 -3.73 -17.02
CA LEU A 222 -9.87 -3.56 -17.86
C LEU A 222 -10.92 -2.70 -17.13
N PRO A 223 -11.64 -1.78 -17.84
CA PRO A 223 -12.57 -0.83 -17.23
C PRO A 223 -13.60 -1.44 -16.28
N VAL A 224 -14.24 -2.54 -16.67
CA VAL A 224 -15.26 -3.22 -15.84
C VAL A 224 -14.64 -3.77 -14.56
N TYR A 225 -13.48 -4.41 -14.66
CA TYR A 225 -12.78 -4.95 -13.49
C TYR A 225 -12.31 -3.83 -12.56
N HIS A 226 -11.75 -2.74 -13.10
CA HIS A 226 -11.35 -1.57 -12.33
C HIS A 226 -12.52 -0.96 -11.57
N PHE A 227 -13.64 -0.72 -12.26
CA PHE A 227 -14.85 -0.16 -11.65
C PHE A 227 -15.39 -1.03 -10.51
N LEU A 228 -15.48 -2.35 -10.71
CA LEU A 228 -15.91 -3.26 -9.66
C LEU A 228 -14.95 -3.25 -8.46
N CYS A 229 -13.64 -3.17 -8.72
CA CYS A 229 -12.65 -3.10 -7.64
C CYS A 229 -12.71 -1.79 -6.86
N ASP A 230 -12.99 -0.65 -7.51
CA ASP A 230 -13.18 0.64 -6.82
C ASP A 230 -14.44 0.66 -5.96
N LEU A 231 -15.53 0.04 -6.45
CA LEU A 231 -16.78 -0.04 -5.70
C LEU A 231 -16.67 -0.76 -4.36
N GLN A 232 -15.64 -1.61 -4.16
CA GLN A 232 -15.47 -2.33 -2.91
C GLN A 232 -15.33 -1.39 -1.71
N GLY A 233 -14.71 -0.21 -1.90
CA GLY A 233 -14.38 0.75 -0.85
C GLY A 233 -14.94 2.15 -1.06
N GLN A 234 -15.97 2.31 -1.90
CA GLN A 234 -16.51 3.64 -2.28
C GLN A 234 -16.98 4.49 -1.08
N ASN A 235 -17.36 3.86 0.04
CA ASN A 235 -17.87 4.54 1.24
C ASN A 235 -16.91 4.39 2.43
N ASP A 236 -15.73 3.81 2.21
CA ASP A 236 -14.78 3.52 3.28
C ASP A 236 -13.63 4.53 3.22
N LYS A 237 -13.31 5.14 4.37
CA LYS A 237 -12.06 5.87 4.60
C LYS A 237 -10.95 4.85 4.87
N PRO A 238 -9.92 4.74 4.01
CA PRO A 238 -8.81 3.83 4.24
C PRO A 238 -8.11 4.09 5.59
N ILE A 239 -7.58 3.03 6.20
CA ILE A 239 -6.71 3.17 7.38
C ILE A 239 -5.31 3.54 6.90
N TYR A 240 -4.95 4.81 7.03
CA TYR A 240 -3.67 5.34 6.56
C TYR A 240 -2.50 4.97 7.48
N SER A 241 -1.38 4.60 6.86
CA SER A 241 -0.08 4.59 7.52
C SER A 241 0.45 6.02 7.67
N PHE A 242 1.41 6.22 8.56
CA PHE A 242 2.19 7.45 8.59
C PHE A 242 2.92 7.67 7.26
N ASP A 243 2.86 8.89 6.74
CA ASP A 243 3.61 9.34 5.57
C ASP A 243 4.21 10.71 5.84
N TRP A 244 5.45 10.93 5.43
CA TRP A 244 6.08 12.26 5.45
C TRP A 244 5.53 13.18 4.37
N GLY A 245 4.80 12.64 3.39
CA GLY A 245 4.04 13.40 2.40
C GLY A 245 4.91 14.40 1.66
N VAL A 246 4.46 15.66 1.61
CA VAL A 246 5.18 16.74 0.91
C VAL A 246 6.58 17.00 1.47
N LEU A 247 6.85 16.64 2.72
CA LEU A 247 8.15 16.90 3.36
C LEU A 247 9.28 16.11 2.70
N PHE A 248 8.99 14.99 2.01
CA PHE A 248 9.98 14.24 1.22
C PHE A 248 10.67 15.04 0.11
N SER A 249 10.07 16.14 -0.36
CA SER A 249 10.71 17.04 -1.34
C SER A 249 11.53 18.16 -0.70
N HIS A 250 11.40 18.39 0.61
CA HIS A 250 12.01 19.53 1.31
C HIS A 250 13.16 19.14 2.24
N TYR A 251 13.24 17.86 2.61
CA TYR A 251 14.24 17.37 3.55
C TYR A 251 14.95 16.11 3.03
N ASP A 252 16.17 15.92 3.51
CA ASP A 252 17.08 14.86 3.11
C ASP A 252 17.33 13.80 4.20
N HIS A 253 16.89 14.08 5.43
CA HIS A 253 16.95 13.20 6.57
C HIS A 253 15.67 13.32 7.41
N PHE A 254 15.13 12.16 7.78
CA PHE A 254 13.93 11.98 8.56
C PHE A 254 14.24 11.05 9.75
N PRO A 255 14.07 11.52 11.00
CA PRO A 255 14.26 10.70 12.18
C PRO A 255 13.20 9.60 12.28
N ARG A 256 13.43 8.61 13.14
CA ARG A 256 12.42 7.60 13.47
C ARG A 256 11.20 8.25 14.10
N VAL A 257 10.00 7.94 13.63
CA VAL A 257 8.74 8.44 14.21
C VAL A 257 8.16 7.40 15.13
N VAL A 258 7.88 7.79 16.37
CA VAL A 258 7.34 6.89 17.40
C VAL A 258 6.09 7.45 18.04
N TYR A 259 5.17 6.55 18.38
CA TYR A 259 4.03 6.80 19.25
C TYR A 259 4.00 5.67 20.29
N LYS A 260 4.31 6.01 21.55
CA LYS A 260 4.50 5.01 22.63
C LYS A 260 5.52 3.95 22.19
N LYS A 261 5.15 2.66 22.19
CA LYS A 261 5.98 1.53 21.74
C LYS A 261 5.85 1.19 20.25
N VAL A 262 5.16 2.03 19.48
CA VAL A 262 4.93 1.81 18.04
C VAL A 262 5.83 2.74 17.24
N ILE A 263 6.71 2.16 16.43
CA ILE A 263 7.47 2.88 15.41
C ILE A 263 6.53 3.04 14.20
N LEU A 264 6.09 4.27 13.97
CA LEU A 264 5.20 4.63 12.87
C LEU A 264 5.96 4.81 11.55
N SER A 265 7.23 5.22 11.64
CA SER A 265 8.14 5.34 10.50
C SER A 265 9.57 5.11 10.96
N LYS A 266 10.29 4.25 10.25
CA LYS A 266 11.74 4.08 10.42
C LYS A 266 12.47 5.36 9.97
N ALA A 267 13.64 5.63 10.52
CA ALA A 267 14.49 6.72 10.06
C ALA A 267 14.86 6.54 8.59
N ARG A 268 14.84 7.63 7.82
CA ARG A 268 15.07 7.64 6.37
C ARG A 268 16.06 8.72 5.95
N TRP A 269 16.87 8.40 4.95
CA TRP A 269 17.80 9.32 4.32
C TRP A 269 17.56 9.35 2.82
N VAL A 270 17.50 10.54 2.26
CA VAL A 270 17.44 10.77 0.83
C VAL A 270 18.84 11.08 0.35
N VAL A 271 19.36 10.26 -0.54
CA VAL A 271 20.68 10.43 -1.14
C VAL A 271 20.53 10.74 -2.62
N THR A 272 21.18 11.81 -3.08
CA THR A 272 21.14 12.23 -4.49
C THR A 272 22.42 11.89 -5.23
N ALA A 273 22.33 11.79 -6.56
CA ALA A 273 23.50 11.57 -7.41
C ALA A 273 24.56 12.66 -7.27
N ASP A 274 24.13 13.91 -7.15
CA ASP A 274 25.03 15.05 -7.01
C ASP A 274 25.78 15.00 -5.68
N GLU A 275 25.07 14.67 -4.59
CA GLU A 275 25.64 14.55 -3.25
C GLU A 275 26.82 13.58 -3.21
N ILE A 276 26.68 12.39 -3.82
CA ILE A 276 27.69 11.33 -3.75
C ILE A 276 28.60 11.26 -4.99
N SER A 277 28.48 12.22 -5.90
CA SER A 277 29.26 12.24 -7.15
C SER A 277 30.78 12.25 -6.90
N PHE A 278 31.23 12.93 -5.83
CA PHE A 278 32.64 12.97 -5.43
C PHE A 278 33.17 11.60 -4.99
N LEU A 279 32.32 10.73 -4.43
CA LEU A 279 32.70 9.37 -4.01
C LEU A 279 33.06 8.50 -5.21
N ALA A 280 32.35 8.66 -6.33
CA ALA A 280 32.61 7.92 -7.56
C ALA A 280 33.94 8.28 -8.24
N GLN A 281 34.55 9.41 -7.86
CA GLN A 281 35.81 9.91 -8.42
C GLN A 281 37.04 9.52 -7.58
N GLN A 282 36.85 8.94 -6.40
CA GLN A 282 37.94 8.55 -5.52
C GLN A 282 38.71 7.35 -6.08
N SER A 283 40.02 7.30 -5.84
CA SER A 283 40.82 6.12 -6.16
C SER A 283 40.49 4.97 -5.22
N GLU A 284 40.70 3.73 -5.68
CA GLU A 284 40.31 2.53 -4.92
C GLU A 284 40.90 2.49 -3.50
N ASN A 285 42.12 2.97 -3.32
CA ASN A 285 42.83 2.90 -2.04
C ASN A 285 42.27 3.82 -0.94
N VAL A 286 41.58 4.91 -1.32
CA VAL A 286 41.03 5.90 -0.36
C VAL A 286 39.50 5.90 -0.35
N PHE A 287 38.88 5.23 -1.33
CA PHE A 287 37.44 5.21 -1.53
C PHE A 287 36.66 4.89 -0.25
N PHE A 288 37.01 3.80 0.43
CA PHE A 288 36.25 3.34 1.58
C PHE A 288 36.42 4.23 2.82
N GLU A 289 37.58 4.85 3.00
CA GLU A 289 37.84 5.83 4.05
C GLU A 289 36.98 7.08 3.84
N VAL A 290 36.97 7.62 2.61
CA VAL A 290 36.17 8.78 2.24
C VAL A 290 34.67 8.48 2.37
N PHE A 291 34.24 7.28 1.96
CA PHE A 291 32.86 6.82 2.15
C PHE A 291 32.48 6.75 3.63
N SER A 292 33.34 6.17 4.47
CA SER A 292 33.11 6.03 5.92
C SER A 292 32.98 7.38 6.59
N LYS A 293 33.76 8.37 6.16
CA LYS A 293 33.65 9.76 6.61
C LYS A 293 32.30 10.37 6.20
N TRP A 294 31.92 10.30 4.93
CA TRP A 294 30.62 10.79 4.44
C TRP A 294 29.44 10.14 5.18
N ARG A 295 29.49 8.81 5.37
CA ARG A 295 28.48 8.06 6.11
C ARG A 295 28.33 8.58 7.55
N THR A 296 29.46 8.84 8.22
CA THR A 296 29.46 9.36 9.60
C THR A 296 28.89 10.78 9.67
N GLU A 297 29.27 11.65 8.72
CA GLU A 297 28.73 13.01 8.61
C GLU A 297 27.22 13.03 8.32
N ARG A 298 26.71 12.00 7.64
CA ARG A 298 25.28 11.79 7.36
C ARG A 298 24.53 11.03 8.45
N GLU A 299 25.23 10.62 9.52
CA GLU A 299 24.67 9.83 10.62
C GLU A 299 24.01 8.52 10.13
N LEU A 300 24.52 7.95 9.03
CA LEU A 300 23.98 6.72 8.45
C LEU A 300 24.42 5.49 9.27
N PRO A 301 23.48 4.62 9.70
CA PRO A 301 23.84 3.40 10.40
C PRO A 301 24.58 2.43 9.47
N GLN A 302 25.16 1.37 10.07
CA GLN A 302 25.89 0.36 9.29
C GLN A 302 24.96 -0.37 8.33
N TRP A 303 23.79 -0.76 8.84
CA TRP A 303 22.82 -1.55 8.12
C TRP A 303 21.67 -0.64 7.69
N VAL A 304 21.50 -0.51 6.39
CA VAL A 304 20.41 0.26 5.79
C VAL A 304 19.74 -0.54 4.69
N ASN A 305 18.44 -0.36 4.55
CA ASN A 305 17.69 -0.81 3.39
C ASN A 305 17.68 0.30 2.35
N TRP A 306 18.10 0.00 1.12
CA TRP A 306 17.73 0.80 -0.04
C TRP A 306 16.31 0.43 -0.48
N ILE A 307 15.39 1.38 -0.45
CA ILE A 307 13.98 1.19 -0.77
C ILE A 307 13.70 1.60 -2.22
N GLN A 308 13.01 0.73 -2.95
CA GLN A 308 12.45 1.01 -4.26
C GLN A 308 11.04 0.42 -4.37
N PHE A 309 10.02 1.26 -4.16
CA PHE A 309 8.63 0.82 -4.05
C PHE A 309 8.51 -0.28 -2.99
N ASP A 310 7.97 -1.45 -3.35
CA ASP A 310 7.79 -2.60 -2.45
C ASP A 310 9.06 -3.47 -2.30
N ASN A 311 10.17 -3.11 -2.96
CA ASN A 311 11.42 -3.85 -2.88
C ASN A 311 12.42 -3.15 -1.97
N THR A 312 13.12 -3.94 -1.16
CA THR A 312 14.21 -3.45 -0.30
C THR A 312 15.48 -4.25 -0.54
N LEU A 313 16.63 -3.57 -0.55
CA LEU A 313 17.94 -4.21 -0.57
C LEU A 313 18.72 -3.81 0.68
N LEU A 314 19.06 -4.79 1.53
CA LEU A 314 19.90 -4.59 2.70
C LEU A 314 21.35 -4.35 2.27
N LEU A 315 21.96 -3.27 2.77
CA LEU A 315 23.33 -2.88 2.51
C LEU A 315 24.12 -2.86 3.81
N ASP A 316 25.33 -3.43 3.78
CA ASP A 316 26.32 -3.32 4.85
C ASP A 316 27.33 -2.23 4.51
N PHE A 317 27.22 -1.08 5.16
CA PHE A 317 28.12 0.06 4.98
C PHE A 317 29.41 -0.03 5.80
N ASP A 318 29.65 -1.14 6.51
CA ASP A 318 30.97 -1.49 7.04
C ASP A 318 31.80 -2.30 6.03
N LYS A 319 31.22 -2.65 4.87
CA LYS A 319 31.92 -3.32 3.77
C LYS A 319 31.97 -2.42 2.56
N GLU A 320 33.14 -2.36 1.93
CA GLU A 320 33.35 -1.60 0.70
C GLU A 320 32.38 -2.02 -0.42
N PHE A 321 32.00 -3.30 -0.45
CA PHE A 321 31.00 -3.81 -1.39
C PHE A 321 29.64 -3.11 -1.24
N GLY A 322 29.15 -2.90 -0.01
CA GLY A 322 27.90 -2.19 0.24
C GLY A 322 27.97 -0.72 -0.20
N ALA A 323 29.10 -0.07 0.06
CA ALA A 323 29.36 1.29 -0.41
C ALA A 323 29.34 1.40 -1.95
N ARG A 324 29.95 0.44 -2.65
CA ARG A 324 29.96 0.39 -4.12
C ARG A 324 28.58 0.10 -4.72
N LEU A 325 27.79 -0.76 -4.05
CA LEU A 325 26.40 -1.00 -4.45
C LEU A 325 25.57 0.28 -4.39
N LEU A 326 25.72 1.10 -3.34
CA LEU A 326 25.05 2.39 -3.21
C LEU A 326 25.35 3.29 -4.42
N ILE A 327 26.63 3.48 -4.75
CA ILE A 327 27.04 4.36 -5.86
C ILE A 327 26.46 3.87 -7.19
N ASN A 328 26.47 2.56 -7.42
CA ASN A 328 25.90 1.98 -8.62
C ASN A 328 24.37 2.12 -8.68
N ALA A 329 23.69 2.09 -7.53
CA ALA A 329 22.25 2.34 -7.43
C ALA A 329 21.91 3.78 -7.83
N VAL A 330 22.62 4.75 -7.27
CA VAL A 330 22.37 6.18 -7.52
C VAL A 330 22.74 6.60 -8.95
N LYS A 331 23.72 5.95 -9.59
CA LYS A 331 24.00 6.22 -11.03
C LYS A 331 22.80 5.95 -11.95
N LYS A 332 21.89 5.06 -11.54
CA LYS A 332 20.69 4.70 -12.32
C LYS A 332 19.48 5.55 -11.96
N GLN A 333 19.49 6.24 -10.82
CA GLN A 333 18.34 6.97 -10.27
C GLN A 333 18.80 8.28 -9.64
N PRO A 334 18.21 9.44 -10.01
CA PRO A 334 18.68 10.74 -9.53
C PRO A 334 18.60 10.90 -8.00
N LYS A 335 17.72 10.12 -7.37
CA LYS A 335 17.44 10.13 -5.93
C LYS A 335 17.13 8.70 -5.48
N ILE A 336 17.69 8.29 -4.34
CA ILE A 336 17.35 7.03 -3.67
C ILE A 336 16.93 7.31 -2.22
N ILE A 337 16.19 6.37 -1.64
CA ILE A 337 15.76 6.41 -0.25
C ILE A 337 16.44 5.26 0.48
N LEU A 338 17.16 5.59 1.55
CA LEU A 338 17.69 4.65 2.51
C LEU A 338 16.81 4.68 3.76
N GLU A 339 16.65 3.54 4.40
CA GLU A 339 15.91 3.37 5.65
C GLU A 339 16.72 2.54 6.63
N GLU A 340 16.63 2.84 7.92
CA GLU A 340 17.37 2.09 8.93
C GLU A 340 16.90 0.63 9.01
N PHE A 341 17.84 -0.27 9.33
CA PHE A 341 17.54 -1.68 9.54
C PHE A 341 17.57 -2.03 11.04
N LEU A 342 16.43 -2.49 11.57
CA LEU A 342 16.21 -2.61 13.02
C LEU A 342 16.52 -3.99 13.62
N PHE A 343 16.69 -5.04 12.80
CA PHE A 343 16.67 -6.41 13.30
C PHE A 343 18.00 -6.96 13.85
N MET A 344 19.15 -6.32 13.56
CA MET A 344 20.47 -6.88 13.91
C MET A 344 20.59 -7.22 15.40
N GLU A 345 20.04 -6.38 16.27
CA GLU A 345 20.08 -6.58 17.73
C GLU A 345 18.69 -6.74 18.36
N ASN A 346 17.63 -6.41 17.61
CA ASN A 346 16.27 -6.29 18.13
C ASN A 346 15.30 -7.34 17.59
N SER A 347 15.76 -8.39 16.91
CA SER A 347 14.86 -9.47 16.47
C SER A 347 14.13 -10.14 17.64
N ALA A 348 12.79 -10.21 17.55
CA ALA A 348 11.93 -10.94 18.48
C ALA A 348 11.82 -12.44 18.18
N VAL A 349 12.25 -12.87 16.99
CA VAL A 349 12.02 -14.25 16.51
C VAL A 349 13.34 -15.00 16.50
N SER A 350 13.46 -16.01 17.36
CA SER A 350 14.64 -16.87 17.46
C SER A 350 14.31 -18.32 17.12
N GLY A 351 15.17 -18.97 16.33
CA GLY A 351 15.10 -20.40 16.07
C GLY A 351 15.70 -21.24 17.20
N ALA A 352 15.53 -22.56 17.09
CA ALA A 352 16.03 -23.53 18.08
C ALA A 352 17.55 -23.45 18.34
N ALA A 353 18.32 -22.98 17.35
CA ALA A 353 19.77 -22.81 17.44
C ALA A 353 20.21 -21.38 17.83
N GLN A 354 19.35 -20.58 18.48
CA GLN A 354 19.58 -19.16 18.83
C GLN A 354 19.84 -18.20 17.65
N GLN A 355 19.64 -18.67 16.42
CA GLN A 355 19.63 -17.79 15.24
C GLN A 355 18.42 -16.87 15.26
N THR A 356 18.61 -15.61 14.93
CA THR A 356 17.56 -14.59 14.88
C THR A 356 17.02 -14.41 13.47
N TYR A 357 15.74 -14.11 13.35
CA TYR A 357 15.07 -13.89 12.06
C TYR A 357 14.43 -12.51 11.98
N THR A 358 14.46 -11.91 10.79
CA THR A 358 13.53 -10.83 10.47
C THR A 358 12.11 -11.40 10.42
N ASN A 359 11.11 -10.57 10.66
CA ASN A 359 9.72 -11.01 10.64
C ASN A 359 8.80 -9.92 10.13
N GLN A 360 7.69 -10.36 9.53
CA GLN A 360 6.53 -9.55 9.26
C GLN A 360 5.28 -10.34 9.65
N ILE A 361 4.35 -9.68 10.32
CA ILE A 361 3.12 -10.28 10.84
C ILE A 361 1.93 -9.52 10.26
N ILE A 362 0.98 -10.24 9.67
CA ILE A 362 -0.28 -9.67 9.20
C ILE A 362 -1.28 -9.79 10.35
N LEU A 363 -1.74 -8.66 10.87
CA LEU A 363 -2.82 -8.56 11.83
C LEU A 363 -4.11 -8.19 11.09
N SER A 364 -5.20 -8.87 11.42
CA SER A 364 -6.53 -8.60 10.87
C SER A 364 -7.42 -7.98 11.94
N PHE A 365 -7.99 -6.82 11.63
CA PHE A 365 -8.90 -6.09 12.51
C PHE A 365 -10.31 -6.13 11.92
N TYR A 366 -11.31 -6.06 12.79
CA TYR A 366 -12.70 -5.91 12.38
C TYR A 366 -13.38 -4.86 13.26
N LYS A 367 -14.32 -4.14 12.66
CA LYS A 367 -15.15 -3.16 13.34
C LYS A 367 -16.28 -3.87 14.09
N GLU A 368 -16.38 -3.64 15.39
CA GLU A 368 -17.53 -4.09 16.16
C GLU A 368 -18.77 -3.27 15.75
N LYS A 369 -19.88 -3.96 15.55
CA LYS A 369 -21.14 -3.30 15.24
C LYS A 369 -21.67 -2.68 16.53
N VAL A 370 -21.69 -1.36 16.61
CA VAL A 370 -22.37 -0.64 17.70
C VAL A 370 -23.86 -0.95 17.57
N THR A 371 -24.37 -1.83 18.44
CA THR A 371 -25.80 -2.21 18.51
C THR A 371 -26.68 -1.13 19.09
#